data_AF-A0A497B1D8-F1
#
_entry.id   AF-A0A497B1D8-F1
#
_cell.length_a   1.000
_cell.length_b   1.000
_cell.length_c   1.000
_cell.angle_alpha   90.00
_cell.angle_beta   90.00
_cell.angle_gamma   90.00
#
_symmetry.space_group_name_H-M   'P 1'
#
loop_
_entity.id
_entity.type
_entity.pdbx_description
1 polymer ?
#
loop_
_entity_poly.entity_id
_entity_poly.type
_entity_poly.pdbx_seq_one_letter_code
_entity_poly.pdbx_strand_id
1 'polypeptide(L)'
;MDKRREAFHPVSWTVWLIGALVPALVTRNPFYLTLMLMAASLVYIAIGRSSPLYSSWHILLKTGLILAAFGAIINPLTVHIGEHVLFTLPSLQLKAGGTVFLEIGGKMTLEALSYGLVNGLSLALILLIFAAFNLGADHYRLLRAIPFHQTGVVMSIAFTFVPQMVASLRRIREAQTIRGHRFRSLRDIIPLVIPLLVSALEKAIQLAESMEARGFSYAGSASEERFGMAQQAMLGMAFFAILGGLAGRALFPGKGQWMGTAAMALGLGVLLLSLRRMAKGRKRSHYRRDQWRREDILITAISGVVLAGFGMAWALRESTLWFYPYPSFHLPGVNPWLAVLSALTATPAIIRGS
;
A
#
# COMPACT_ATOMS: atom_id res chain seq x y z
N MET A 1 3.40 -25.08 -18.86
CA MET A 1 3.73 -23.66 -19.12
C MET A 1 3.97 -22.96 -17.80
N ASP A 2 5.11 -22.29 -17.66
CA ASP A 2 5.66 -21.82 -16.39
C ASP A 2 4.98 -20.53 -15.92
N LYS A 3 4.03 -20.63 -14.96
CA LYS A 3 3.33 -19.49 -14.32
C LYS A 3 4.27 -18.37 -13.82
N ARG A 4 5.58 -18.64 -13.67
CA ARG A 4 6.58 -17.65 -13.24
C ARG A 4 7.07 -16.73 -14.34
N ARG A 5 6.85 -17.05 -15.63
CA ARG A 5 7.28 -16.18 -16.75
C ARG A 5 6.37 -14.95 -16.95
N GLU A 6 5.19 -14.94 -16.34
CA GLU A 6 4.15 -13.91 -16.49
C GLU A 6 4.11 -12.90 -15.32
N ALA A 7 4.91 -13.10 -14.27
CA ALA A 7 4.94 -12.21 -13.12
C ALA A 7 6.02 -11.12 -13.30
N PHE A 8 5.59 -9.87 -13.42
CA PHE A 8 6.46 -8.68 -13.41
C PHE A 8 7.33 -8.62 -12.15
N HIS A 9 8.43 -7.87 -12.24
CA HIS A 9 9.36 -7.72 -11.14
C HIS A 9 8.65 -7.14 -9.89
N PRO A 10 8.83 -7.72 -8.69
CA PRO A 10 8.10 -7.30 -7.49
C PRO A 10 8.28 -5.81 -7.15
N VAL A 11 9.50 -5.29 -7.35
CA VAL A 11 9.79 -3.87 -7.12
C VAL A 11 8.98 -2.96 -8.04
N SER A 12 8.74 -3.35 -9.29
CA SER A 12 7.94 -2.57 -10.23
C SER A 12 6.49 -2.45 -9.77
N TRP A 13 5.93 -3.51 -9.19
CA TRP A 13 4.62 -3.48 -8.54
C TRP A 13 4.57 -2.58 -7.31
N THR A 14 5.62 -2.56 -6.50
CA THR A 14 5.71 -1.65 -5.35
C THR A 14 5.79 -0.19 -5.80
N VAL A 15 6.59 0.09 -6.85
CA VAL A 15 6.70 1.45 -7.40
C VAL A 15 5.38 1.88 -8.04
N TRP A 16 4.69 0.99 -8.75
CA TRP A 16 3.35 1.25 -9.28
C TRP A 16 2.32 1.50 -8.17
N LEU A 17 2.34 0.70 -7.10
CA LEU A 17 1.47 0.90 -5.94
C LEU A 17 1.65 2.32 -5.36
N ILE A 18 2.90 2.74 -5.12
CA ILE A 18 3.19 4.08 -4.60
C ILE A 18 2.77 5.15 -5.62
N GLY A 19 3.09 4.94 -6.90
CA GLY A 19 2.77 5.85 -8.00
C GLY A 19 1.27 6.03 -8.24
N ALA A 20 0.43 5.04 -7.92
CA ALA A 20 -1.02 5.15 -8.00
C ALA A 20 -1.65 5.62 -6.68
N LEU A 21 -1.13 5.17 -5.53
CA LEU A 21 -1.68 5.46 -4.21
C LEU A 21 -1.47 6.92 -3.78
N VAL A 22 -0.28 7.48 -4.02
CA VAL A 22 0.01 8.87 -3.63
C VAL A 22 -0.92 9.86 -4.35
N PRO A 23 -1.10 9.80 -5.68
CA PRO A 23 -2.09 10.65 -6.36
C PRO A 23 -3.52 10.45 -5.86
N ALA A 24 -3.92 9.22 -5.53
CA ALA A 24 -5.26 8.91 -5.02
C ALA A 24 -5.53 9.52 -3.63
N LEU A 25 -4.49 9.70 -2.81
CA LEU A 25 -4.57 10.33 -1.50
C LEU A 25 -4.53 11.86 -1.58
N VAL A 26 -3.78 12.41 -2.53
CA VAL A 26 -3.58 13.85 -2.67
C VAL A 26 -4.71 14.53 -3.44
N THR A 27 -5.31 13.82 -4.40
CA THR A 27 -6.29 14.41 -5.31
C THR A 27 -7.69 14.35 -4.73
N ARG A 28 -8.39 15.49 -4.75
CA ARG A 28 -9.82 15.58 -4.43
C ARG A 28 -10.67 15.92 -5.64
N ASN A 29 -10.08 16.02 -6.83
CA ASN A 29 -10.83 16.28 -8.06
C ASN A 29 -11.54 15.00 -8.55
N PRO A 30 -12.88 15.02 -8.74
CA PRO A 30 -13.64 13.85 -9.17
C PRO A 30 -13.21 13.33 -10.54
N PHE A 31 -12.77 14.20 -11.46
CA PHE A 31 -12.38 13.80 -12.81
C PHE A 31 -11.13 12.91 -12.82
N TYR A 32 -10.09 13.30 -12.08
CA TYR A 32 -8.87 12.48 -11.98
C TYR A 32 -9.13 11.19 -11.21
N LEU A 33 -9.97 11.22 -10.18
CA LEU A 33 -10.33 10.03 -9.39
C LEU A 33 -11.07 9.00 -10.24
N THR A 34 -12.05 9.40 -11.05
CA THR A 34 -12.78 8.48 -11.94
C THR A 34 -11.86 7.91 -13.00
N LEU A 35 -10.98 8.73 -13.59
CA LEU A 35 -10.03 8.28 -14.60
C LEU A 35 -9.03 7.26 -14.02
N MET A 36 -8.49 7.52 -12.84
CA MET A 36 -7.64 6.57 -12.12
C MET A 36 -8.39 5.30 -11.69
N LEU A 37 -9.68 5.42 -11.35
CA LEU A 37 -10.50 4.27 -10.99
C LEU A 37 -10.75 3.37 -12.20
N MET A 38 -10.98 3.94 -13.38
CA MET A 38 -11.02 3.20 -14.64
C MET A 38 -9.66 2.54 -14.94
N ALA A 39 -8.56 3.28 -14.79
CA ALA A 39 -7.21 2.75 -15.00
C ALA A 39 -6.89 1.56 -14.08
N ALA A 40 -7.15 1.70 -12.76
CA ALA A 40 -6.95 0.63 -11.79
C ALA A 40 -7.88 -0.57 -12.05
N SER A 41 -9.11 -0.32 -12.52
CA SER A 41 -10.05 -1.37 -12.96
C SER A 41 -9.48 -2.18 -14.13
N LEU A 42 -8.95 -1.50 -15.14
CA LEU A 42 -8.32 -2.15 -16.30
C LEU A 42 -7.11 -3.00 -15.88
N VAL A 43 -6.27 -2.48 -14.98
CA VAL A 43 -5.12 -3.22 -14.43
C VAL A 43 -5.59 -4.48 -13.68
N TYR A 44 -6.60 -4.36 -12.82
CA TYR A 44 -7.17 -5.50 -12.10
C TYR A 44 -7.68 -6.58 -13.07
N ILE A 45 -8.45 -6.20 -14.08
CA ILE A 45 -9.02 -7.14 -15.05
C ILE A 45 -7.93 -7.80 -15.90
N ALA A 46 -6.96 -7.02 -16.39
CA ALA A 46 -5.87 -7.53 -17.23
C ALA A 46 -5.03 -8.60 -16.49
N ILE A 47 -4.87 -8.46 -15.17
CA ILE A 47 -4.06 -9.35 -14.35
C ILE A 47 -4.88 -10.49 -13.77
N GLY A 48 -6.12 -10.21 -13.39
CA GLY A 48 -7.02 -11.14 -12.72
C GLY A 48 -7.30 -12.39 -13.54
N ARG A 49 -7.30 -12.32 -14.88
CA ARG A 49 -7.63 -13.46 -15.77
C ARG A 49 -6.84 -14.76 -15.47
N SER A 50 -5.65 -14.66 -14.89
CA SER A 50 -4.81 -15.82 -14.53
C SER A 50 -4.96 -16.31 -13.08
N SER A 51 -5.70 -15.59 -12.21
CA SER A 51 -5.76 -15.82 -10.77
C SER A 51 -7.16 -16.26 -10.30
N PRO A 52 -7.28 -17.22 -9.35
CA PRO A 52 -8.56 -17.62 -8.75
C PRO A 52 -9.33 -16.44 -8.11
N LEU A 53 -8.61 -15.37 -7.76
CA LEU A 53 -9.16 -14.15 -7.16
C LEU A 53 -9.94 -13.27 -8.15
N TYR A 54 -9.94 -13.57 -9.46
CA TYR A 54 -10.78 -12.87 -10.46
C TYR A 54 -12.27 -12.91 -10.10
N SER A 55 -12.72 -14.01 -9.48
CA SER A 55 -14.11 -14.18 -9.03
C SER A 55 -14.55 -13.06 -8.07
N SER A 56 -13.60 -12.42 -7.37
CA SER A 56 -13.87 -11.34 -6.42
C SER A 56 -14.04 -9.94 -7.04
N TRP A 57 -13.95 -9.79 -8.37
CA TRP A 57 -14.13 -8.50 -9.05
C TRP A 57 -15.44 -7.80 -8.69
N HIS A 58 -16.55 -8.53 -8.77
CA HIS A 58 -17.88 -7.99 -8.45
C HIS A 58 -17.99 -7.58 -6.99
N ILE A 59 -17.32 -8.29 -6.08
CA ILE A 59 -17.30 -7.96 -4.65
C ILE A 59 -16.55 -6.64 -4.46
N LEU A 60 -15.39 -6.47 -5.08
CA LEU A 60 -14.59 -5.25 -4.97
C LEU A 60 -15.33 -4.03 -5.51
N LEU A 61 -15.94 -4.14 -6.69
CA LEU A 61 -16.76 -3.05 -7.25
C LEU A 61 -17.96 -2.73 -6.36
N LYS A 62 -18.65 -3.75 -5.84
CA LYS A 62 -19.79 -3.57 -4.93
C LYS A 62 -19.35 -2.89 -3.63
N THR A 63 -18.22 -3.28 -3.05
CA THR A 63 -17.65 -2.63 -1.87
C THR A 63 -17.25 -1.19 -2.17
N GLY A 64 -16.59 -0.92 -3.29
CA GLY A 64 -16.25 0.44 -3.72
C GLY A 64 -17.49 1.33 -3.91
N LEU A 65 -18.53 0.80 -4.54
CA LEU A 65 -19.81 1.50 -4.72
C LEU A 65 -20.50 1.76 -3.37
N ILE A 66 -20.47 0.81 -2.44
CA ILE A 66 -20.99 0.99 -1.09
C ILE A 66 -20.22 2.10 -0.36
N LEU A 67 -18.90 2.16 -0.48
CA LEU A 67 -18.10 3.25 0.12
C LEU A 67 -18.42 4.61 -0.51
N ALA A 68 -18.61 4.66 -1.83
CA ALA A 68 -19.05 5.86 -2.54
C ALA A 68 -20.43 6.33 -2.07
N ALA A 69 -21.40 5.43 -2.00
CA ALA A 69 -22.75 5.71 -1.53
C ALA A 69 -22.76 6.13 -0.06
N PHE A 70 -21.96 5.47 0.78
CA PHE A 70 -21.83 5.82 2.19
C PHE A 70 -21.30 7.24 2.38
N GLY A 71 -20.23 7.61 1.65
CA GLY A 71 -19.71 8.98 1.68
C GLY A 71 -20.75 10.01 1.20
N ALA A 72 -21.46 9.68 0.11
CA ALA A 72 -22.52 10.53 -0.46
C ALA A 72 -23.71 10.74 0.49
N ILE A 73 -24.02 9.78 1.37
CA ILE A 73 -25.13 9.88 2.33
C ILE A 73 -24.69 10.55 3.63
N ILE A 74 -23.54 10.15 4.19
CA ILE A 74 -23.08 10.62 5.50
C ILE A 74 -22.68 12.09 5.46
N ASN A 75 -22.05 12.55 4.38
CA ASN A 75 -21.54 13.90 4.32
C ASN A 75 -22.66 14.98 4.34
N PRO A 76 -23.74 14.88 3.52
CA PRO A 76 -24.90 15.77 3.63
C PRO A 76 -25.66 15.68 4.95
N LEU A 77 -25.61 14.55 5.64
CA LEU A 77 -26.25 14.39 6.95
C LEU A 77 -25.52 15.12 8.07
N THR A 78 -24.22 15.37 7.88
CA THR A 78 -23.32 15.92 8.90
C THR A 78 -22.91 17.37 8.60
N VAL A 79 -22.81 17.74 7.32
CA VAL A 79 -22.36 19.06 6.87
C VAL A 79 -23.49 19.80 6.17
N HIS A 80 -23.93 20.90 6.77
CA HIS A 80 -25.09 21.70 6.31
C HIS A 80 -24.69 23.01 5.62
N ILE A 81 -23.44 23.12 5.17
CA ILE A 81 -22.90 24.30 4.49
C ILE A 81 -23.24 24.18 2.99
N GLY A 82 -23.63 25.27 2.32
CA GLY A 82 -23.86 25.29 0.87
C GLY A 82 -25.09 26.10 0.46
N GLU A 83 -25.05 26.65 -0.75
CA GLU A 83 -26.13 27.49 -1.30
C GLU A 83 -27.29 26.67 -1.90
N HIS A 84 -26.99 25.49 -2.48
CA HIS A 84 -27.99 24.70 -3.17
C HIS A 84 -28.56 23.57 -2.30
N VAL A 85 -29.71 23.84 -1.68
CA VAL A 85 -30.43 22.86 -0.84
C VAL A 85 -31.29 21.92 -1.72
N LEU A 86 -31.06 20.61 -1.59
CA LEU A 86 -31.86 19.56 -2.23
C LEU A 86 -33.11 19.21 -1.42
N PHE A 87 -32.92 18.90 -0.13
CA PHE A 87 -33.98 18.47 0.78
C PHE A 87 -33.70 18.96 2.19
N THR A 88 -34.76 19.22 2.95
CA THR A 88 -34.66 19.59 4.37
C THR A 88 -35.28 18.47 5.21
N LEU A 89 -34.45 17.78 5.99
CA LEU A 89 -34.93 16.80 6.97
C LEU A 89 -35.07 17.48 8.35
N PRO A 90 -36.01 17.01 9.20
CA PRO A 90 -36.09 17.49 10.58
C PRO A 90 -34.75 17.20 11.29
N SER A 91 -34.09 18.25 11.76
CA SER A 91 -32.79 18.16 12.42
C SER A 91 -32.95 17.60 13.83
N LEU A 92 -32.36 16.43 14.09
CA LEU A 92 -32.22 15.90 15.44
C LEU A 92 -30.94 16.47 16.04
N GLN A 93 -31.09 17.53 16.83
CA GLN A 93 -29.98 18.15 17.57
C GLN A 93 -29.74 17.35 18.87
N LEU A 94 -28.71 16.51 18.88
CA LEU A 94 -28.24 15.86 20.09
C LEU A 94 -27.34 16.86 20.84
N LYS A 95 -27.92 17.53 21.85
CA LYS A 95 -27.22 18.43 22.75
C LYS A 95 -26.69 17.66 23.95
N ALA A 96 -25.38 17.68 24.17
CA ALA A 96 -24.75 17.18 25.39
C ALA A 96 -24.09 18.37 26.11
N GLY A 97 -24.52 18.66 27.33
CA GLY A 97 -23.92 19.70 28.18
C GLY A 97 -24.03 21.13 27.64
N GLY A 98 -25.11 21.50 26.94
CA GLY A 98 -25.31 22.85 26.39
C GLY A 98 -24.59 23.13 25.07
N THR A 99 -23.70 22.23 24.64
CA THR A 99 -23.09 22.26 23.29
C THR A 99 -23.81 21.28 22.37
N VAL A 100 -24.04 21.70 21.13
CA VAL A 100 -24.58 20.84 20.08
C VAL A 100 -23.44 19.92 19.64
N PHE A 101 -23.47 18.66 20.09
CA PHE A 101 -22.42 17.69 19.81
C PHE A 101 -22.60 17.04 18.44
N LEU A 102 -23.85 16.85 18.03
CA LEU A 102 -24.18 16.21 16.76
C LEU A 102 -25.56 16.67 16.28
N GLU A 103 -25.60 17.38 15.15
CA GLU A 103 -26.85 17.62 14.42
C GLU A 103 -26.96 16.58 13.32
N ILE A 104 -27.76 15.53 13.55
CA ILE A 104 -28.07 14.54 12.52
C ILE A 104 -29.32 15.02 11.79
N GLY A 105 -29.16 15.32 10.49
CA GLY A 105 -30.25 15.84 9.66
C GLY A 105 -30.33 17.37 9.65
N GLY A 106 -30.92 17.92 8.60
CA GLY A 106 -30.97 19.36 8.30
C GLY A 106 -31.05 19.61 6.79
N LYS A 107 -30.56 20.76 6.33
CA LYS A 107 -30.45 21.10 4.89
C LYS A 107 -29.40 20.21 4.23
N MET A 108 -29.83 19.28 3.38
CA MET A 108 -28.95 18.51 2.51
C MET A 108 -28.59 19.33 1.28
N THR A 109 -27.32 19.66 1.12
CA THR A 109 -26.84 20.50 0.01
C THR A 109 -26.19 19.68 -1.11
N LEU A 110 -26.23 20.16 -2.35
CA LEU A 110 -25.53 19.56 -3.49
C LEU A 110 -24.01 19.53 -3.28
N GLU A 111 -23.48 20.55 -2.61
CA GLU A 111 -22.08 20.70 -2.24
C GLU A 111 -21.66 19.58 -1.27
N ALA A 112 -22.49 19.31 -0.25
CA ALA A 112 -22.22 18.22 0.66
C ALA A 112 -22.35 16.84 0.01
N LEU A 113 -23.28 16.68 -0.94
CA LEU A 113 -23.42 15.42 -1.67
C LEU A 113 -22.18 15.16 -2.53
N SER A 114 -21.76 16.15 -3.31
CA SER A 114 -20.58 16.05 -4.19
C SER A 114 -19.28 15.84 -3.41
N TYR A 115 -19.08 16.53 -2.30
CA TYR A 115 -17.92 16.30 -1.42
C TYR A 115 -17.92 14.89 -0.81
N GLY A 116 -19.09 14.40 -0.39
CA GLY A 116 -19.25 13.03 0.10
C GLY A 116 -18.92 11.98 -0.95
N LEU A 117 -19.44 12.19 -2.17
CA LEU A 117 -19.20 11.32 -3.32
C LEU A 117 -17.71 11.26 -3.70
N VAL A 118 -17.03 12.41 -3.72
CA VAL A 118 -15.58 12.51 -4.00
C VAL A 118 -14.76 11.73 -2.97
N ASN A 119 -15.06 11.87 -1.68
CA ASN A 119 -14.36 11.13 -0.63
C ASN A 119 -14.60 9.62 -0.75
N GLY A 120 -15.85 9.22 -0.99
CA GLY A 120 -16.19 7.82 -1.19
C GLY A 120 -15.55 7.21 -2.46
N LEU A 121 -15.46 7.98 -3.55
CA LEU A 121 -14.72 7.60 -4.77
C LEU A 121 -13.22 7.43 -4.49
N SER A 122 -12.61 8.32 -3.70
CA SER A 122 -11.20 8.21 -3.30
C SER A 122 -10.95 6.92 -2.49
N LEU A 123 -11.84 6.58 -1.55
CA LEU A 123 -11.75 5.32 -0.80
C LEU A 123 -11.92 4.10 -1.71
N ALA A 124 -12.86 4.13 -2.64
CA ALA A 124 -13.06 3.07 -3.63
C ALA A 124 -11.83 2.88 -4.52
N LEU A 125 -11.20 3.98 -4.96
CA LEU A 125 -9.97 3.95 -5.74
C LEU A 125 -8.81 3.33 -4.96
N ILE A 126 -8.61 3.74 -3.70
CA ILE A 126 -7.56 3.18 -2.84
C ILE A 126 -7.75 1.67 -2.67
N LEU A 127 -8.97 1.23 -2.36
CA LEU A 127 -9.30 -0.19 -2.25
C LEU A 127 -8.94 -0.95 -3.54
N LEU A 128 -9.27 -0.39 -4.69
CA LEU A 128 -9.03 -1.02 -6.00
C LEU A 128 -7.54 -1.10 -6.36
N ILE A 129 -6.78 -0.04 -6.07
CA ILE A 129 -5.32 -0.02 -6.25
C ILE A 129 -4.67 -1.11 -5.41
N PHE A 130 -5.07 -1.25 -4.14
CA PHE A 130 -4.57 -2.31 -3.27
C PHE A 130 -4.96 -3.70 -3.74
N ALA A 131 -6.18 -3.87 -4.23
CA ALA A 131 -6.64 -5.13 -4.79
C ALA A 131 -5.82 -5.53 -6.03
N ALA A 132 -5.58 -4.59 -6.95
CA ALA A 132 -4.75 -4.82 -8.14
C ALA A 132 -3.30 -5.16 -7.78
N PHE A 133 -2.71 -4.45 -6.81
CA PHE A 133 -1.38 -4.77 -6.29
C PHE A 133 -1.30 -6.18 -5.69
N ASN A 134 -2.29 -6.58 -4.87
CA ASN A 134 -2.30 -7.91 -4.26
C ASN A 134 -2.44 -9.05 -5.27
N LEU A 135 -3.00 -8.79 -6.46
CA LEU A 135 -3.02 -9.75 -7.56
C LEU A 135 -1.69 -9.84 -8.31
N GLY A 136 -1.02 -8.70 -8.51
CA GLY A 136 0.21 -8.60 -9.29
C GLY A 136 1.48 -8.94 -8.49
N ALA A 137 1.48 -8.67 -7.19
CA ALA A 137 2.64 -8.84 -6.33
C ALA A 137 2.74 -10.27 -5.77
N ASP A 138 3.89 -10.91 -6.01
CA ASP A 138 4.27 -12.14 -5.31
C ASP A 138 4.86 -11.74 -3.94
N HIS A 139 4.04 -11.76 -2.87
CA HIS A 139 4.43 -11.34 -1.51
C HIS A 139 5.69 -12.05 -1.02
N TYR A 140 5.95 -13.30 -1.44
CA TYR A 140 7.14 -14.04 -1.08
C TYR A 140 8.41 -13.47 -1.71
N ARG A 141 8.33 -12.94 -2.93
CA ARG A 141 9.47 -12.30 -3.60
C ARG A 141 9.75 -10.90 -3.05
N LEU A 142 8.71 -10.14 -2.70
CA LEU A 142 8.85 -8.84 -2.04
C LEU A 142 9.60 -8.96 -0.71
N LEU A 143 9.24 -9.93 0.12
CA LEU A 143 9.90 -10.15 1.40
C LEU A 143 11.36 -10.58 1.25
N ARG A 144 11.69 -11.33 0.19
CA ARG A 144 13.09 -11.71 -0.13
C ARG A 144 13.93 -10.52 -0.61
N ALA A 145 13.29 -9.47 -1.15
CA ALA A 145 13.98 -8.26 -1.59
C ALA A 145 14.40 -7.34 -0.43
N ILE A 146 13.84 -7.53 0.77
CA ILE A 146 14.13 -6.68 1.93
C ILE A 146 15.60 -6.88 2.39
N PRO A 147 16.36 -5.80 2.63
CA PRO A 147 17.81 -5.83 2.84
C PRO A 147 18.25 -6.19 4.27
N PHE A 148 17.42 -6.87 5.06
CA PHE A 148 17.79 -7.39 6.37
C PHE A 148 18.31 -8.81 6.20
N HIS A 149 19.63 -9.03 6.25
CA HIS A 149 20.21 -10.35 5.99
C HIS A 149 19.71 -11.42 6.98
N GLN A 150 19.80 -11.12 8.29
CA GLN A 150 19.37 -12.04 9.33
C GLN A 150 17.85 -12.30 9.27
N THR A 151 17.04 -11.24 9.20
CA THR A 151 15.58 -11.37 9.03
C THR A 151 15.22 -12.07 7.74
N GLY A 152 15.92 -11.80 6.63
CA GLY A 152 15.68 -12.41 5.33
C GLY A 152 16.00 -13.91 5.31
N VAL A 153 17.06 -14.34 5.99
CA VAL A 153 17.40 -15.76 6.19
C VAL A 153 16.31 -16.44 7.02
N VAL A 154 15.94 -15.87 8.17
CA VAL A 154 14.88 -16.41 9.05
C VAL A 154 13.54 -16.49 8.30
N MET A 155 13.15 -15.44 7.58
CA MET A 155 11.93 -15.41 6.78
C MET A 155 11.98 -16.45 5.63
N SER A 156 13.13 -16.62 4.98
CA SER A 156 13.28 -17.64 3.93
C SER A 156 13.15 -19.07 4.49
N ILE A 157 13.71 -19.33 5.66
CA ILE A 157 13.55 -20.60 6.38
C ILE A 157 12.07 -20.81 6.72
N ALA A 158 11.44 -19.81 7.35
CA ALA A 158 10.03 -19.86 7.73
C ALA A 158 9.14 -20.17 6.52
N PHE A 159 9.33 -19.48 5.39
CA PHE A 159 8.55 -19.73 4.17
C PHE A 159 8.78 -21.11 3.55
N THR A 160 9.98 -21.66 3.70
CA THR A 160 10.26 -23.05 3.29
C THR A 160 9.54 -24.05 4.20
N PHE A 161 9.42 -23.73 5.49
CA PHE A 161 8.82 -24.60 6.50
C PHE A 161 7.28 -24.52 6.52
N VAL A 162 6.67 -23.40 6.15
CA VAL A 162 5.20 -23.23 6.16
C VAL A 162 4.47 -24.34 5.38
N PRO A 163 4.80 -24.64 4.11
CA PRO A 163 4.15 -25.73 3.39
C PRO A 163 4.34 -27.10 4.05
N GLN A 164 5.53 -27.34 4.62
CA GLN A 164 5.84 -28.58 5.32
C GLN A 164 5.04 -28.71 6.63
N MET A 165 4.87 -27.61 7.37
CA MET A 165 4.04 -27.57 8.59
C MET A 165 2.57 -27.80 8.27
N VAL A 166 2.04 -27.19 7.19
CA VAL A 166 0.66 -27.44 6.74
C VAL A 166 0.46 -28.91 6.38
N ALA A 167 1.40 -29.52 5.67
CA ALA A 167 1.35 -30.96 5.36
C ALA A 167 1.44 -31.83 6.62
N SER A 168 2.30 -31.46 7.58
CA SER A 168 2.42 -32.17 8.86
C SER A 168 1.13 -32.09 9.68
N LEU A 169 0.54 -30.89 9.76
CA LEU A 169 -0.73 -30.66 10.45
C LEU A 169 -1.85 -31.49 9.85
N ARG A 170 -1.93 -31.61 8.51
CA ARG A 170 -2.91 -32.47 7.83
C ARG A 170 -2.74 -33.94 8.23
N ARG A 171 -1.51 -34.47 8.20
CA ARG A 171 -1.21 -35.85 8.62
C ARG A 171 -1.53 -36.11 10.09
N ILE A 172 -1.19 -35.18 10.99
CA ILE A 172 -1.53 -35.27 12.41
C ILE A 172 -3.04 -35.27 12.59
N ARG A 173 -3.76 -34.38 11.88
CA ARG A 173 -5.22 -34.31 11.93
C ARG A 173 -5.86 -35.62 11.51
N GLU A 174 -5.44 -36.20 10.39
CA GLU A 174 -5.93 -37.50 9.91
C GLU A 174 -5.69 -38.61 10.94
N ALA A 175 -4.47 -38.71 11.50
CA ALA A 175 -4.14 -39.70 12.51
C ALA A 175 -5.00 -39.56 13.78
N GLN A 176 -5.23 -38.33 14.25
CA GLN A 176 -6.07 -38.07 15.43
C GLN A 176 -7.55 -38.33 15.14
N THR A 177 -8.03 -38.06 13.92
CA THR A 177 -9.40 -38.42 13.51
C THR A 177 -9.61 -39.93 13.48
N ILE A 178 -8.62 -40.72 13.02
CA ILE A 178 -8.65 -42.19 13.10
C ILE A 178 -8.72 -42.67 14.56
N ARG A 179 -8.07 -41.96 15.49
CA ARG A 179 -8.15 -42.21 16.94
C ARG A 179 -9.46 -41.74 17.59
N GLY A 180 -10.43 -41.26 16.82
CA GLY A 180 -11.76 -40.87 17.30
C GLY A 180 -11.89 -39.41 17.76
N HIS A 181 -10.84 -38.59 17.63
CA HIS A 181 -10.93 -37.17 17.98
C HIS A 181 -11.79 -36.38 16.97
N ARG A 182 -12.71 -35.56 17.50
CA ARG A 182 -13.55 -34.64 16.73
C ARG A 182 -13.17 -33.19 17.06
N PHE A 183 -12.78 -32.42 16.05
CA PHE A 183 -12.35 -31.03 16.20
C PHE A 183 -13.54 -30.08 16.02
N ARG A 184 -14.31 -29.81 17.09
CA ARG A 184 -15.49 -28.93 17.04
C ARG A 184 -15.28 -27.61 17.78
N SER A 185 -14.39 -27.59 18.76
CA SER A 185 -14.08 -26.41 19.57
C SER A 185 -12.58 -26.10 19.58
N LEU A 186 -12.24 -24.88 20.00
CA LEU A 186 -10.85 -24.47 20.20
C LEU A 186 -10.13 -25.33 21.26
N ARG A 187 -10.85 -25.94 22.19
CA ARG A 187 -10.27 -26.81 23.23
C ARG A 187 -9.76 -28.13 22.66
N ASP A 188 -10.28 -28.56 21.51
CA ASP A 188 -9.93 -29.83 20.87
C ASP A 188 -8.63 -29.74 20.04
N ILE A 189 -7.95 -28.59 20.06
CA ILE A 189 -6.77 -28.32 19.23
C ILE A 189 -5.48 -28.89 19.86
N ILE A 190 -5.46 -29.15 21.17
CA ILE A 190 -4.26 -29.63 21.89
C ILE A 190 -3.64 -30.88 21.25
N PRO A 191 -4.41 -31.94 20.86
CA PRO A 191 -3.87 -33.13 20.19
C PRO A 191 -3.27 -32.86 18.81
N LEU A 192 -3.53 -31.70 18.20
CA LEU A 192 -2.92 -31.27 16.94
C LEU A 192 -1.64 -30.45 17.20
N VAL A 193 -1.69 -29.54 18.15
CA VAL A 193 -0.61 -28.57 18.40
C VAL A 193 0.59 -29.22 19.06
N ILE A 194 0.40 -30.07 20.09
CA ILE A 194 1.55 -30.68 20.78
C ILE A 194 2.42 -31.49 19.81
N PRO A 195 1.89 -32.44 19.00
CA PRO A 195 2.72 -33.19 18.06
C PRO A 195 3.35 -32.30 16.97
N LEU A 196 2.64 -31.25 16.54
CA LEU A 196 3.17 -30.31 15.56
C LEU A 196 4.36 -29.52 16.12
N LEU A 197 4.27 -29.06 17.38
CA LEU A 197 5.34 -28.34 18.05
C LEU A 197 6.57 -29.21 18.26
N VAL A 198 6.39 -30.46 18.71
CA VAL A 198 7.50 -31.41 18.87
C VAL A 198 8.19 -31.65 17.53
N SER A 199 7.43 -31.91 16.46
CA SER A 199 8.00 -32.10 15.12
C SER A 199 8.67 -30.84 14.57
N ALA A 200 8.15 -29.65 14.87
CA ALA A 200 8.76 -28.39 14.47
C ALA A 200 10.07 -28.12 15.23
N LEU A 201 10.12 -28.44 16.53
CA LEU A 201 11.31 -28.29 17.36
C LEU A 201 12.44 -29.21 16.89
N GLU A 202 12.12 -30.48 16.61
CA GLU A 202 13.08 -31.46 16.07
C GLU A 202 13.69 -30.96 14.74
N LYS A 203 12.87 -30.45 13.83
CA LYS A 203 13.34 -29.86 12.57
C LYS A 203 14.17 -28.61 12.76
N ALA A 204 13.84 -27.78 13.74
CA ALA A 204 14.59 -26.58 14.05
C ALA A 204 15.99 -26.94 14.58
N ILE A 205 16.09 -27.95 15.44
CA ILE A 205 17.38 -28.47 15.95
C ILE A 205 18.22 -29.04 14.81
N GLN A 206 17.65 -29.92 13.98
CA GLN A 206 18.34 -30.48 12.81
C GLN A 206 18.84 -29.40 11.83
N LEU A 207 18.02 -28.36 11.61
CA LEU A 207 18.42 -27.23 10.78
C LEU A 207 19.56 -26.43 11.42
N ALA A 208 19.50 -26.17 12.73
CA ALA A 208 20.53 -25.45 13.46
C ALA A 208 21.87 -26.19 13.39
N GLU A 209 21.89 -27.50 13.65
CA GLU A 209 23.08 -28.35 13.52
C GLU A 209 23.65 -28.31 12.10
N SER A 210 22.80 -28.42 11.07
CA SER A 210 23.22 -28.32 9.68
C SER A 210 23.79 -26.94 9.32
N MET A 211 23.23 -25.87 9.89
CA MET A 211 23.70 -24.50 9.69
C MET A 211 25.05 -24.27 10.38
N GLU A 212 25.24 -24.81 11.58
CA GLU A 212 26.50 -24.75 12.30
C GLU A 212 27.61 -25.48 11.53
N ALA A 213 27.35 -26.70 11.04
CA ALA A 213 28.29 -27.47 10.23
C ALA A 213 28.68 -26.76 8.92
N ARG A 214 27.80 -25.93 8.36
CA ARG A 214 28.06 -25.11 7.16
C ARG A 214 28.73 -23.77 7.46
N GLY A 215 29.00 -23.45 8.73
CA GLY A 215 29.69 -22.23 9.14
C GLY A 215 28.82 -20.98 9.20
N PHE A 216 27.49 -21.10 9.28
CA PHE A 216 26.59 -19.93 9.38
C PHE A 216 26.76 -19.12 10.68
N SER A 217 27.44 -19.67 11.70
CA SER A 217 27.69 -19.01 12.99
C SER A 217 28.66 -17.81 12.93
N TYR A 218 29.53 -17.75 11.90
CA TYR A 218 30.62 -16.76 11.82
C TYR A 218 30.28 -15.44 11.11
N ALA A 219 29.05 -15.28 10.59
CA ALA A 219 28.78 -14.25 9.59
C ALA A 219 28.47 -12.82 10.09
N GLY A 220 28.44 -12.50 11.41
CA GLY A 220 27.77 -11.26 11.84
C GLY A 220 28.19 -10.51 13.11
N SER A 221 29.27 -10.82 13.83
CA SER A 221 29.34 -10.39 15.25
C SER A 221 29.91 -9.00 15.58
N ALA A 222 30.61 -8.28 14.69
CA ALA A 222 31.21 -6.98 15.09
C ALA A 222 31.13 -5.85 14.04
N SER A 223 31.33 -6.18 12.76
CA SER A 223 31.25 -5.19 11.68
C SER A 223 29.81 -4.84 11.29
N GLU A 224 28.85 -5.76 11.49
CA GLU A 224 27.42 -5.51 11.19
C GLU A 224 26.75 -4.60 12.22
N GLU A 225 27.08 -4.69 13.51
CA GLU A 225 26.49 -3.82 14.56
C GLU A 225 26.90 -2.36 14.41
N ARG A 226 28.19 -2.08 14.17
CA ARG A 226 28.70 -0.71 13.99
C ARG A 226 28.16 -0.07 12.71
N PHE A 227 28.04 -0.86 11.64
CA PHE A 227 27.39 -0.42 10.41
C PHE A 227 25.90 -0.16 10.63
N GLY A 228 25.23 -0.99 11.44
CA GLY A 228 23.84 -0.86 11.85
C GLY A 228 23.54 0.44 12.59
N MET A 229 24.31 0.78 13.64
CA MET A 229 24.10 2.02 14.41
C MET A 229 24.32 3.29 13.58
N ALA A 230 25.43 3.37 12.85
CA ALA A 230 25.71 4.53 12.01
C ALA A 230 24.65 4.70 10.92
N GLN A 231 24.14 3.58 10.38
CA GLN A 231 23.10 3.61 9.37
C GLN A 231 21.71 3.95 9.94
N GLN A 232 21.37 3.44 11.12
CA GLN A 232 20.15 3.82 11.84
C GLN A 232 20.17 5.32 12.19
N ALA A 233 21.31 5.86 12.61
CA ALA A 233 21.49 7.28 12.85
C ALA A 233 21.33 8.10 11.56
N MET A 234 21.89 7.66 10.43
CA MET A 234 21.70 8.31 9.13
C MET A 234 20.25 8.29 8.66
N LEU A 235 19.54 7.16 8.84
CA LEU A 235 18.11 7.06 8.52
C LEU A 235 17.25 7.95 9.43
N GLY A 236 17.57 7.98 10.73
CA GLY A 236 16.94 8.88 11.69
C GLY A 236 17.14 10.35 11.31
N MET A 237 18.38 10.74 10.99
CA MET A 237 18.70 12.10 10.56
C MET A 237 17.97 12.48 9.26
N ALA A 238 17.91 11.57 8.28
CA ALA A 238 17.15 11.80 7.06
C ALA A 238 15.64 11.99 7.33
N PHE A 239 15.06 11.15 8.20
CA PHE A 239 13.66 11.24 8.58
C PHE A 239 13.34 12.56 9.29
N PHE A 240 14.14 12.95 10.29
CA PHE A 240 13.97 14.21 11.00
C PHE A 240 14.16 15.43 10.08
N ALA A 241 15.09 15.38 9.13
CA ALA A 241 15.29 16.46 8.15
C ALA A 241 14.10 16.59 7.19
N ILE A 242 13.51 15.48 6.74
CA ILE A 242 12.33 15.49 5.87
C ILE A 242 11.09 16.00 6.64
N LEU A 243 10.85 15.47 7.84
CA LEU A 243 9.73 15.93 8.68
C LEU A 243 9.88 17.39 9.11
N GLY A 244 11.07 17.78 9.54
CA GLY A 244 11.38 19.16 9.92
C GLY A 244 11.25 20.12 8.75
N GLY A 245 11.66 19.71 7.54
CA GLY A 245 11.45 20.50 6.33
C GLY A 245 9.98 20.63 5.93
N LEU A 246 9.20 19.55 6.09
CA LEU A 246 7.75 19.56 5.84
C LEU A 246 7.01 20.46 6.85
N ALA A 247 7.36 20.36 8.13
CA ALA A 247 6.83 21.20 9.21
C ALA A 247 7.24 22.67 9.02
N GLY A 248 8.50 22.95 8.67
CA GLY A 248 8.97 24.31 8.38
C GLY A 248 8.24 24.96 7.21
N ARG A 249 7.93 24.18 6.17
CA ARG A 249 7.10 24.61 5.04
C ARG A 249 5.65 24.91 5.44
N ALA A 250 5.12 24.18 6.43
CA ALA A 250 3.76 24.36 6.94
C ALA A 250 3.64 25.53 7.93
N LEU A 251 4.63 25.71 8.81
CA LEU A 251 4.63 26.69 9.89
C LEU A 251 5.07 28.10 9.45
N PHE A 252 5.91 28.22 8.42
CA PHE A 252 6.42 29.50 7.93
C PHE A 252 6.06 29.77 6.45
N PRO A 253 4.79 30.09 6.15
CA PRO A 253 4.39 30.48 4.80
C PRO A 253 5.07 31.79 4.38
N GLY A 254 5.73 31.81 3.21
CA GLY A 254 6.44 32.98 2.68
C GLY A 254 7.95 32.79 2.57
N LYS A 255 8.75 33.75 3.03
CA LYS A 255 10.23 33.74 2.90
C LYS A 255 10.94 32.59 3.64
N GLY A 256 10.27 31.84 4.53
CA GLY A 256 10.82 30.66 5.20
C GLY A 256 10.64 29.35 4.43
N GLN A 257 9.84 29.35 3.35
CA GLN A 257 9.47 28.15 2.62
C GLN A 257 10.66 27.49 1.91
N TRP A 258 11.64 28.29 1.47
CA TRP A 258 12.85 27.79 0.83
C TRP A 258 13.73 26.99 1.81
N MET A 259 13.76 27.38 3.09
CA MET A 259 14.48 26.64 4.14
C MET A 259 13.85 25.27 4.36
N GLY A 260 12.51 25.20 4.37
CA GLY A 260 11.78 23.94 4.43
C GLY A 260 12.09 23.02 3.24
N THR A 261 12.09 23.55 2.01
CA THR A 261 12.45 22.77 0.82
C THR A 261 13.91 22.35 0.80
N ALA A 262 14.83 23.19 1.27
CA ALA A 262 16.25 22.87 1.37
C ALA A 262 16.51 21.76 2.39
N ALA A 263 15.84 21.82 3.54
CA ALA A 263 15.90 20.77 4.57
C ALA A 263 15.36 19.42 4.05
N MET A 264 14.25 19.42 3.30
CA MET A 264 13.73 18.21 2.66
C MET A 264 14.70 17.65 1.61
N ALA A 265 15.31 18.51 0.78
CA ALA A 265 16.28 18.09 -0.22
C ALA A 265 17.54 17.48 0.41
N LEU A 266 18.04 18.08 1.50
CA LEU A 266 19.15 17.52 2.29
C LEU A 266 18.77 16.17 2.91
N GLY A 267 17.59 16.07 3.53
CA GLY A 267 17.09 14.81 4.09
C GLY A 267 16.95 13.71 3.04
N LEU A 268 16.46 14.03 1.85
CA LEU A 268 16.40 13.11 0.71
C LEU A 268 17.79 12.69 0.24
N GLY A 269 18.76 13.62 0.20
CA GLY A 269 20.16 13.32 -0.13
C GLY A 269 20.80 12.35 0.85
N VAL A 270 20.62 12.57 2.15
CA VAL A 270 21.11 11.68 3.22
C VAL A 270 20.44 10.30 3.13
N LEU A 271 19.13 10.26 2.84
CA LEU A 271 18.39 9.02 2.63
C LEU A 271 18.99 8.21 1.46
N LEU A 272 19.18 8.85 0.31
CA LEU A 272 19.76 8.20 -0.88
C LEU A 272 21.19 7.72 -0.65
N LEU A 273 22.02 8.49 0.06
CA LEU A 273 23.38 8.10 0.44
C LEU A 273 23.39 6.90 1.40
N SER A 274 22.50 6.90 2.39
CA SER A 274 22.30 5.78 3.32
C SER A 274 21.90 4.50 2.57
N LEU A 275 20.92 4.60 1.67
CA LEU A 275 20.50 3.48 0.82
C LEU A 275 21.62 2.98 -0.11
N ARG A 276 22.41 3.89 -0.68
CA ARG A 276 23.55 3.53 -1.56
C ARG A 276 24.67 2.85 -0.79
N ARG A 277 24.98 3.28 0.44
CA ARG A 277 25.93 2.60 1.33
C ARG A 277 25.44 1.19 1.69
N MET A 278 24.15 1.05 2.00
CA MET A 278 23.53 -0.24 2.26
C MET A 278 23.63 -1.19 1.05
N ALA A 279 23.48 -0.65 -0.17
CA ALA A 279 23.58 -1.42 -1.41
C ALA A 279 25.03 -1.86 -1.72
N LYS A 280 26.04 -1.02 -1.45
CA LYS A 280 27.45 -1.33 -1.75
C LYS A 280 28.10 -2.28 -0.75
N GLY A 281 27.66 -2.29 0.50
CA GLY A 281 28.30 -3.05 1.58
C GLY A 281 28.12 -4.57 1.51
N ARG A 282 27.28 -5.11 0.62
CA ARG A 282 26.95 -6.54 0.62
C ARG A 282 27.13 -7.19 -0.75
N LYS A 283 28.19 -8.00 -0.90
CA LYS A 283 28.35 -8.92 -2.03
C LYS A 283 27.31 -10.03 -1.90
N ARG A 284 26.23 -9.93 -2.67
CA ARG A 284 25.14 -10.92 -2.68
C ARG A 284 25.41 -11.92 -3.81
N SER A 285 25.65 -13.19 -3.49
CA SER A 285 25.69 -14.25 -4.49
C SER A 285 24.25 -14.62 -4.87
N HIS A 286 23.78 -14.13 -6.02
CA HIS A 286 22.48 -14.51 -6.56
C HIS A 286 22.60 -15.82 -7.34
N TYR A 287 22.00 -16.90 -6.84
CA TYR A 287 21.90 -18.19 -7.57
C TYR A 287 21.01 -18.07 -8.82
N ARG A 288 20.05 -17.14 -8.82
CA ARG A 288 19.26 -16.77 -10.01
C ARG A 288 18.92 -15.29 -9.91
N ARG A 289 19.38 -14.49 -10.88
CA ARG A 289 19.04 -13.07 -10.97
C ARG A 289 17.65 -12.94 -11.58
N ASP A 290 16.72 -12.28 -10.87
CA ASP A 290 15.53 -11.76 -11.52
C ASP A 290 16.00 -10.66 -12.48
N GLN A 291 15.93 -10.96 -13.78
CA GLN A 291 16.34 -10.01 -14.81
C GLN A 291 15.20 -9.03 -15.02
N TRP A 292 15.52 -7.73 -14.92
CA TRP A 292 14.58 -6.68 -15.27
C TRP A 292 14.25 -6.79 -16.75
N ARG A 293 12.96 -6.95 -17.07
CA ARG A 293 12.49 -6.92 -18.46
C ARG A 293 12.25 -5.47 -18.88
N ARG A 294 12.16 -5.27 -20.20
CA ARG A 294 11.80 -3.94 -20.77
C ARG A 294 10.46 -3.46 -20.22
N GLU A 295 9.52 -4.38 -20.03
CA GLU A 295 8.20 -4.14 -19.43
C GLU A 295 8.30 -3.62 -17.98
N ASP A 296 9.13 -4.27 -17.15
CA ASP A 296 9.36 -3.87 -15.75
C ASP A 296 9.97 -2.46 -15.66
N ILE A 297 10.92 -2.15 -16.55
CA ILE A 297 11.54 -0.83 -16.66
C ILE A 297 10.50 0.23 -17.04
N LEU A 298 9.64 -0.07 -18.04
CA LEU A 298 8.58 0.85 -18.47
C LEU A 298 7.57 1.12 -17.37
N ILE A 299 7.06 0.09 -16.68
CA ILE A 299 6.12 0.24 -15.56
C ILE A 299 6.75 1.10 -14.46
N THR A 300 8.01 0.82 -14.12
CA THR A 300 8.73 1.54 -13.06
C THR A 300 8.97 3.01 -13.45
N ALA A 301 9.41 3.26 -14.68
CA ALA A 301 9.67 4.60 -15.19
C ALA A 301 8.38 5.43 -15.24
N ILE A 302 7.30 4.87 -15.80
CA ILE A 302 6.03 5.60 -15.95
C ILE A 302 5.39 5.86 -14.59
N SER A 303 5.39 4.90 -13.67
CA SER A 303 4.91 5.10 -12.30
C SER A 303 5.72 6.18 -11.56
N GLY A 304 7.03 6.26 -11.82
CA GLY A 304 7.90 7.31 -11.31
C GLY A 304 7.54 8.69 -11.87
N VAL A 305 7.23 8.79 -13.17
CA VAL A 305 6.75 10.02 -13.80
C VAL A 305 5.40 10.46 -13.22
N VAL A 306 4.46 9.53 -13.02
CA VAL A 306 3.17 9.83 -12.38
C VAL A 306 3.38 10.35 -10.96
N LEU A 307 4.22 9.69 -10.17
CA LEU A 307 4.53 10.10 -8.80
C LEU A 307 5.18 11.49 -8.76
N ALA A 308 6.17 11.75 -9.62
CA ALA A 308 6.87 13.03 -9.69
C ALA A 308 5.93 14.15 -10.17
N GLY A 309 5.08 13.88 -11.16
CA GLY A 309 4.12 14.85 -11.69
C GLY A 309 3.08 15.25 -10.64
N PHE A 310 2.41 14.29 -9.99
CA PHE A 310 1.48 14.61 -8.91
C PHE A 310 2.17 15.25 -7.70
N GLY A 311 3.39 14.83 -7.37
CA GLY A 311 4.20 15.47 -6.34
C GLY A 311 4.54 16.93 -6.66
N MET A 312 4.84 17.23 -7.92
CA MET A 312 5.09 18.59 -8.41
C MET A 312 3.82 19.43 -8.38
N ALA A 313 2.70 18.93 -8.89
CA ALA A 313 1.41 19.63 -8.82
C ALA A 313 1.00 19.94 -7.37
N TRP A 314 1.23 18.99 -6.45
CA TRP A 314 1.00 19.20 -5.03
C TRP A 314 1.93 20.27 -4.44
N ALA A 315 3.23 20.23 -4.79
CA ALA A 315 4.22 21.20 -4.32
C ALA A 315 3.95 22.62 -4.86
N LEU A 316 3.42 22.74 -6.07
CA LEU A 316 3.04 24.01 -6.68
C LEU A 316 1.67 24.52 -6.22
N ARG A 317 0.98 23.78 -5.34
CA ARG A 317 -0.38 24.07 -4.88
C ARG A 317 -1.33 24.34 -6.05
N GLU A 318 -1.25 23.51 -7.10
CA GLU A 318 -2.14 23.67 -8.24
C GLU A 318 -3.60 23.56 -7.80
N SER A 319 -4.39 24.60 -8.11
CA SER A 319 -5.79 24.70 -7.74
C SER A 319 -6.64 23.58 -8.35
N THR A 320 -6.18 22.96 -9.44
CA THR A 320 -6.89 21.87 -10.12
C THR A 320 -6.87 20.54 -9.39
N LEU A 321 -5.97 20.33 -8.41
CA LEU A 321 -5.92 19.08 -7.62
C LEU A 321 -7.00 19.02 -6.53
N TRP A 322 -7.43 20.17 -6.05
CA TRP A 322 -8.36 20.32 -4.94
C TRP A 322 -9.71 20.76 -5.47
N PHE A 323 -10.70 19.89 -5.35
CA PHE A 323 -12.09 20.26 -5.55
C PHE A 323 -12.72 20.54 -4.19
N TYR A 324 -13.10 21.80 -3.97
CA TYR A 324 -13.81 22.21 -2.77
C TYR A 324 -15.16 22.80 -3.20
N PRO A 325 -16.26 22.04 -3.11
CA PRO A 325 -17.54 22.44 -3.68
C PRO A 325 -18.27 23.52 -2.86
N TYR A 326 -17.82 23.83 -1.64
CA TYR A 326 -18.41 24.89 -0.83
C TYR A 326 -17.80 26.25 -1.17
N PRO A 327 -18.56 27.37 -1.10
CA PRO A 327 -19.99 27.46 -0.78
C PRO A 327 -20.92 27.31 -1.99
N SER A 328 -20.42 27.50 -3.21
CA SER A 328 -21.18 27.38 -4.46
C SER A 328 -20.54 26.36 -5.41
N PHE A 329 -21.40 25.52 -5.99
CA PHE A 329 -20.97 24.47 -6.91
C PHE A 329 -20.37 25.05 -8.19
N HIS A 330 -19.10 24.75 -8.43
CA HIS A 330 -18.41 25.04 -9.70
C HIS A 330 -17.91 23.73 -10.31
N LEU A 331 -17.74 23.69 -11.63
CA LEU A 331 -17.12 22.55 -12.28
C LEU A 331 -15.62 22.51 -11.91
N PRO A 332 -15.07 21.32 -11.59
CA PRO A 332 -13.66 21.20 -11.28
C PRO A 332 -12.81 21.56 -12.51
N GLY A 333 -11.80 22.40 -12.32
CA GLY A 333 -10.83 22.71 -13.36
C GLY A 333 -10.06 21.45 -13.77
N VAL A 334 -9.90 21.24 -15.08
CA VAL A 334 -9.15 20.11 -15.64
C VAL A 334 -7.90 20.62 -16.31
N ASN A 335 -6.76 20.08 -15.89
CA ASN A 335 -5.46 20.31 -16.48
C ASN A 335 -5.11 19.10 -17.37
N PRO A 336 -4.91 19.29 -18.68
CA PRO A 336 -4.67 18.18 -19.61
C PRO A 336 -3.47 17.29 -19.22
N TRP A 337 -2.40 17.87 -18.66
CA TRP A 337 -1.22 17.07 -18.30
C TRP A 337 -1.49 16.14 -17.10
N LEU A 338 -2.25 16.58 -16.10
CA LEU A 338 -2.66 15.74 -14.97
C LEU A 338 -3.62 14.64 -15.40
N ALA A 339 -4.51 14.92 -16.36
CA ALA A 339 -5.40 13.92 -16.94
C ALA A 339 -4.60 12.80 -17.62
N VAL A 340 -3.54 13.16 -18.37
CA VAL A 340 -2.63 12.19 -18.99
C VAL A 340 -1.91 11.36 -17.92
N LEU A 341 -1.40 11.99 -16.84
CA LEU A 341 -0.75 11.26 -15.75
C LEU A 341 -1.69 10.29 -15.04
N SER A 342 -2.94 10.69 -14.79
CA SER A 342 -3.97 9.79 -14.27
C SER A 342 -4.18 8.60 -15.20
N ALA A 343 -4.19 8.80 -16.52
CA ALA A 343 -4.37 7.71 -17.49
C ALA A 343 -3.18 6.76 -17.54
N LEU A 344 -1.96 7.28 -17.37
CA LEU A 344 -0.73 6.50 -17.35
C LEU A 344 -0.65 5.50 -16.18
N THR A 345 -1.49 5.62 -15.15
CA THR A 345 -1.63 4.58 -14.13
C THR A 345 -2.12 3.24 -14.69
N ALA A 346 -2.76 3.22 -15.86
CA ALA A 346 -3.23 2.02 -16.56
C ALA A 346 -2.10 1.22 -17.26
N THR A 347 -0.86 1.69 -17.21
CA THR A 347 0.27 1.11 -17.95
C THR A 347 0.50 -0.39 -17.76
N PRO A 348 0.37 -0.98 -16.54
CA PRO A 348 0.51 -2.43 -16.41
C PRO A 348 -0.54 -3.23 -17.19
N ALA A 349 -1.73 -2.66 -17.41
CA ALA A 349 -2.78 -3.30 -18.19
C ALA A 349 -2.44 -3.32 -19.68
N ILE A 350 -1.93 -2.20 -20.20
CA ILE A 350 -1.59 -2.01 -21.62
C ILE A 350 -0.44 -2.95 -22.00
N ILE A 351 0.61 -2.98 -21.18
CA ILE A 351 1.82 -3.78 -21.44
C ILE A 351 1.53 -5.28 -21.38
N ARG A 352 0.55 -5.72 -20.58
CA ARG A 352 0.14 -7.13 -20.50
C ARG A 352 -0.83 -7.54 -21.62
N GLY A 353 -1.52 -6.56 -22.23
CA GLY A 353 -2.49 -6.79 -23.29
C GLY A 353 -1.88 -6.82 -24.70
N SER A 354 -0.68 -6.26 -24.89
CA SER A 354 0.15 -6.37 -26.11
C SER A 354 0.95 -7.65 -26.12
#